data_AF-A0A8T3SHC6-F1
#
_entry.id   AF-A0A8T3SHC6-F1
#
_cell.length_a   1.000
_cell.length_b   1.000
_cell.length_c   1.000
_cell.angle_alpha   90.00
_cell.angle_beta   90.00
_cell.angle_gamma   90.00
#
_symmetry.space_group_name_H-M   'P 1'
#
loop_
_entity.id
_entity.type
_entity.pdbx_description
1 polymer ?
#
loop_
_entity_poly.entity_id
_entity_poly.type
_entity_poly.pdbx_seq_one_letter_code
_entity_poly.pdbx_strand_id
1 'polypeptide(L)'
;MREHFNGTDTLTRFISLGIYLVVICSVAYNYAYFWSLGLTLSQIPLTMSDVINSALNWTPAVTIILSGSIFLILLTRRIEQGKTEDEIAASTSNPELTKKRRARPWKFLKYTIIIIFVCFLLFGQSYVPEARAAFLILSFLWFSIGETLSNSPRIQQERSITMQLVIIYLPIIIGYALAIGYDTAISQVKIRF
;
A
#
# COMPACT_ATOMS: atom_id res chain seq x y z
N MET A 1 32.38 23.02 -7.82
CA MET A 1 31.45 23.49 -6.76
C MET A 1 30.75 22.27 -6.19
N ARG A 2 31.05 21.89 -4.94
CA ARG A 2 30.27 20.87 -4.22
C ARG A 2 29.12 21.61 -3.54
N GLU A 3 27.89 21.40 -3.99
CA GLU A 3 26.73 21.86 -3.25
C GLU A 3 26.78 21.24 -1.85
N HIS A 4 26.77 22.09 -0.82
CA HIS A 4 26.58 21.65 0.55
C HIS A 4 25.17 21.05 0.64
N PHE A 5 25.08 19.72 0.62
CA PHE A 5 23.84 19.00 0.76
C PHE A 5 23.33 19.20 2.20
N ASN A 6 22.43 20.17 2.39
CA ASN A 6 21.86 20.47 3.70
C ASN A 6 20.79 19.41 4.00
N GLY A 7 21.13 18.46 4.90
CA GLY A 7 20.21 17.39 5.29
C GLY A 7 18.87 17.90 5.83
N THR A 8 18.83 19.12 6.36
CA THR A 8 17.63 19.82 6.83
C THR A 8 16.60 20.05 5.72
N ASP A 9 17.05 20.40 4.51
CA ASP A 9 16.14 20.73 3.39
C ASP A 9 15.50 19.47 2.84
N THR A 10 16.24 18.36 2.84
CA THR A 10 15.75 17.06 2.41
C THR A 10 14.68 16.53 3.38
N LEU A 11 14.93 16.63 4.69
CA LEU A 11 13.98 16.22 5.72
C LEU A 11 12.66 17.02 5.62
N THR A 12 12.77 18.34 5.49
CA THR A 12 11.59 19.21 5.35
C THR A 12 10.74 18.83 4.15
N ARG A 13 11.35 18.54 2.99
CA ARG A 13 10.62 18.09 1.79
C ARG A 13 9.85 16.79 2.03
N PHE A 14 10.46 15.81 2.70
CA PHE A 14 9.77 14.55 3.02
C PHE A 14 8.60 14.75 4.00
N ILE A 15 8.78 15.60 5.01
CA ILE A 15 7.71 15.94 5.96
C ILE A 15 6.56 16.60 5.21
N SER A 16 6.83 17.60 4.36
CA SER A 16 5.80 18.27 3.57
C SER A 16 5.05 17.29 2.65
N LEU A 17 5.75 16.41 1.95
CA LEU A 17 5.13 15.37 1.13
C LEU A 17 4.24 14.44 1.95
N GLY A 18 4.69 14.05 3.14
CA GLY A 18 3.91 13.24 4.06
C GLY A 18 2.61 13.93 4.48
N ILE A 19 2.67 15.23 4.80
CA ILE A 19 1.48 16.01 5.17
C ILE A 19 0.49 16.09 4.01
N TYR A 20 0.95 16.40 2.79
CA TYR A 20 0.08 16.44 1.61
C TYR A 20 -0.58 15.08 1.36
N LEU A 21 0.18 13.99 1.49
CA LEU A 21 -0.35 12.64 1.35
C LEU A 21 -1.44 12.34 2.39
N VAL A 22 -1.20 12.72 3.65
CA VAL A 22 -2.18 12.54 4.74
C VAL A 22 -3.47 13.29 4.42
N VAL A 23 -3.37 14.55 3.99
CA VAL A 23 -4.56 15.35 3.62
C VAL A 23 -5.33 14.70 2.46
N ILE A 24 -4.64 14.29 1.39
CA ILE A 24 -5.28 13.64 0.23
C ILE A 24 -6.00 12.35 0.66
N CYS A 25 -5.34 11.51 1.45
CA CYS A 25 -5.91 10.24 1.91
C CYS A 25 -7.07 10.46 2.89
N SER A 26 -7.00 11.47 3.74
CA SER A 26 -8.10 11.87 4.62
C SER A 26 -9.31 12.39 3.85
N VAL A 27 -9.10 13.15 2.76
CA VAL A 27 -10.21 13.56 1.88
C VAL A 27 -10.84 12.34 1.20
N ALA A 28 -10.02 11.40 0.71
CA ALA A 28 -10.50 10.15 0.13
C ALA A 28 -11.30 9.32 1.17
N TYR A 29 -10.79 9.17 2.39
CA TYR A 29 -11.48 8.53 3.50
C TYR A 29 -12.88 9.13 3.72
N ASN A 30 -12.96 10.45 3.86
CA ASN A 30 -14.23 11.14 4.13
C ASN A 30 -15.20 11.01 2.95
N TYR A 31 -14.68 11.08 1.72
CA TYR A 31 -15.48 10.84 0.52
C TYR A 31 -16.16 9.47 0.55
N ALA A 32 -15.40 8.39 0.80
CA ALA A 32 -15.96 7.04 0.86
C ALA A 32 -16.92 6.85 2.04
N TYR A 33 -16.58 7.45 3.18
CA TYR A 33 -17.45 7.45 4.36
C TYR A 33 -18.82 8.06 4.05
N PHE A 34 -18.87 9.29 3.51
CA PHE A 34 -20.14 9.94 3.18
C PHE A 34 -20.87 9.26 2.04
N TRP A 35 -20.15 8.79 1.02
CA TRP A 35 -20.74 8.06 -0.10
C TRP A 35 -21.51 6.82 0.35
N SER A 36 -20.95 6.05 1.29
CA SER A 36 -21.62 4.87 1.85
C SER A 36 -22.88 5.19 2.67
N LEU A 37 -23.01 6.42 3.16
CA LEU A 37 -24.21 6.93 3.83
C LEU A 37 -25.21 7.55 2.84
N GLY A 38 -24.93 7.50 1.54
CA GLY A 38 -25.77 8.12 0.49
C GLY A 38 -25.63 9.63 0.42
N LEU A 39 -24.59 10.21 1.03
CA LEU A 39 -24.34 11.65 1.07
C LEU A 39 -23.24 12.06 0.08
N THR A 40 -23.36 13.26 -0.47
CA THR A 40 -22.34 13.84 -1.35
C THR A 40 -21.46 14.84 -0.61
N LEU A 41 -20.19 14.98 -1.00
CA LEU A 41 -19.28 15.97 -0.40
C LEU A 41 -19.77 17.42 -0.55
N SER A 42 -20.64 17.70 -1.52
CA SER A 42 -21.26 19.02 -1.65
C SER A 42 -22.26 19.34 -0.53
N GLN A 43 -22.80 18.32 0.15
CA GLN A 43 -23.79 18.50 1.22
C GLN A 43 -23.14 18.75 2.59
N ILE A 44 -21.91 18.29 2.79
CA ILE A 44 -21.20 18.39 4.08
C ILE A 44 -19.88 19.11 3.85
N PRO A 45 -19.74 20.37 4.32
CA PRO A 45 -18.46 21.07 4.23
C PRO A 45 -17.42 20.33 5.08
N LEU A 46 -16.35 19.86 4.45
CA LEU A 46 -15.24 19.22 5.15
C LEU A 46 -14.49 20.25 6.00
N THR A 47 -14.43 20.01 7.31
CA THR A 47 -13.64 20.83 8.23
C THR A 47 -12.24 20.25 8.43
N MET A 48 -11.31 21.07 8.94
CA MET A 48 -9.98 20.58 9.29
C MET A 48 -10.04 19.50 10.39
N SER A 49 -11.02 19.59 11.30
CA SER A 49 -11.25 18.58 12.33
C SER A 49 -11.59 17.21 11.71
N ASP A 50 -12.37 17.18 10.63
CA ASP A 50 -12.71 15.93 9.92
C ASP A 50 -11.48 15.30 9.25
N VAL A 51 -10.61 16.13 8.69
CA VAL A 51 -9.34 15.69 8.08
C VAL A 51 -8.42 15.06 9.13
N ILE A 52 -8.33 15.67 10.33
CA ILE A 52 -7.52 15.14 11.44
C ILE A 52 -8.12 13.85 11.98
N ASN A 53 -9.43 13.82 12.24
CA ASN A 53 -10.12 12.62 12.75
C ASN A 53 -10.01 11.44 11.78
N SER A 54 -10.20 11.69 10.48
CA SER A 54 -9.99 10.66 9.46
C SER A 54 -8.54 10.18 9.42
N ALA A 55 -7.55 11.09 9.50
CA ALA A 55 -6.14 10.72 9.55
C ALA A 55 -5.84 9.78 10.73
N LEU A 56 -6.38 10.07 11.91
CA LEU A 56 -6.19 9.25 13.11
C LEU A 56 -6.75 7.83 12.97
N ASN A 57 -7.77 7.61 12.12
CA ASN A 57 -8.35 6.30 11.92
C ASN A 57 -7.50 5.38 11.03
N TRP A 58 -6.95 5.89 9.91
CA TRP A 58 -6.23 5.03 8.95
C TRP A 58 -4.70 5.06 9.13
N THR A 59 -4.14 6.19 9.59
CA THR A 59 -2.67 6.39 9.67
C THR A 59 -1.98 5.37 10.58
N PRO A 60 -2.49 5.01 11.78
CA PRO A 60 -1.81 4.06 12.65
C PRO A 60 -1.58 2.71 11.98
N ALA A 61 -2.58 2.19 11.24
CA ALA A 61 -2.46 0.92 10.55
C ALA A 61 -1.40 0.98 9.44
N VAL A 62 -1.36 2.05 8.65
CA VAL A 62 -0.33 2.26 7.61
C VAL A 62 1.06 2.36 8.24
N THR A 63 1.21 3.12 9.32
CA THR A 63 2.48 3.27 10.04
C THR A 63 2.98 1.94 10.59
N ILE A 64 2.11 1.10 11.18
CA ILE A 64 2.47 -0.24 11.66
C ILE A 64 2.93 -1.12 10.50
N ILE A 65 2.19 -1.14 9.38
CA ILE A 65 2.53 -1.95 8.21
C ILE A 65 3.89 -1.52 7.62
N LEU A 66 4.12 -0.22 7.46
CA LEU A 66 5.38 0.31 6.95
C LEU A 66 6.55 0.00 7.88
N SER A 67 6.37 0.23 9.19
CA SER A 67 7.39 -0.05 10.20
C SER A 67 7.72 -1.54 10.28
N GLY A 68 6.70 -2.40 10.25
CA GLY A 68 6.86 -3.86 10.20
C GLY A 68 7.57 -4.32 8.93
N SER A 69 7.27 -3.70 7.78
CA SER A 69 7.94 -4.01 6.51
C SER A 69 9.41 -3.64 6.55
N ILE A 70 9.74 -2.44 7.06
CA ILE A 70 11.14 -2.01 7.25
C ILE A 70 11.86 -2.96 8.21
N PHE A 71 11.23 -3.30 9.34
CA PHE A 71 11.79 -4.22 10.31
C PHE A 71 12.10 -5.59 9.70
N LEU A 72 11.16 -6.15 8.92
CA LEU A 72 11.36 -7.41 8.21
C LEU A 72 12.50 -7.30 7.19
N ILE A 73 12.58 -6.21 6.42
CA ILE A 73 13.67 -5.97 5.47
C ILE A 73 15.03 -5.92 6.19
N LEU A 74 15.10 -5.27 7.36
CA LEU A 74 16.33 -5.20 8.14
C LEU A 74 16.71 -6.57 8.73
N LEU A 75 15.71 -7.33 9.21
CA LEU A 75 15.92 -8.70 9.68
C LEU A 75 16.41 -9.62 8.57
N THR A 76 15.78 -9.62 7.39
CA THR A 76 16.20 -10.45 6.26
C THR A 76 17.59 -10.07 5.80
N ARG A 77 17.90 -8.76 5.66
CA ARG A 77 19.25 -8.30 5.34
C ARG A 77 20.30 -8.79 6.34
N ARG A 78 19.95 -8.81 7.63
CA ARG A 78 20.85 -9.32 8.68
C ARG A 78 21.06 -10.83 8.57
N ILE A 79 19.98 -11.60 8.38
CA ILE A 79 20.03 -13.06 8.22
C ILE A 79 20.84 -13.44 6.96
N GLU A 80 20.72 -12.64 5.90
CA GLU A 80 21.36 -12.86 4.61
C GLU A 80 22.76 -12.24 4.50
N GLN A 81 23.24 -11.59 5.57
CA GLN A 81 24.54 -10.93 5.64
C GLN A 81 24.74 -9.89 4.52
N GLY A 82 23.66 -9.27 4.05
CA GLY A 82 23.68 -8.29 2.97
C GLY A 82 23.99 -8.86 1.57
N LYS A 83 24.00 -10.19 1.41
CA LYS A 83 24.21 -10.82 0.10
C LYS A 83 23.04 -10.58 -0.83
N THR A 84 23.34 -10.39 -2.10
CA THR A 84 22.33 -10.29 -3.17
C THR A 84 21.72 -11.67 -3.46
N GLU A 85 20.53 -11.68 -4.07
CA GLU A 85 19.85 -12.93 -4.46
C GLU A 85 20.71 -13.83 -5.37
N ASP A 86 21.51 -13.23 -6.26
CA ASP A 86 22.41 -13.97 -7.15
C ASP A 86 23.63 -14.53 -6.40
N GLU A 87 24.21 -13.77 -5.47
CA GLU A 87 25.29 -14.26 -4.61
C GLU A 87 24.81 -15.41 -3.72
N ILE A 88 23.59 -15.29 -3.16
CA ILE A 88 23.00 -16.35 -2.36
C ILE A 88 22.79 -17.59 -3.23
N ALA A 89 22.21 -17.46 -4.42
CA ALA A 89 22.02 -18.60 -5.33
C ALA A 89 23.35 -19.27 -5.71
N ALA A 90 24.37 -18.47 -6.07
CA ALA A 90 25.69 -18.96 -6.46
C ALA A 90 26.45 -19.64 -5.31
N SER A 91 26.19 -19.23 -4.06
CA SER A 91 26.81 -19.83 -2.87
C SER A 91 26.23 -21.19 -2.44
N THR A 92 25.20 -21.68 -3.13
CA THR A 92 24.55 -22.97 -2.80
C THR A 92 24.98 -24.09 -3.75
N SER A 93 24.90 -25.34 -3.28
CA SER A 93 25.19 -26.53 -4.08
C SER A 93 24.25 -26.73 -5.28
N ASN A 94 23.05 -26.14 -5.25
CA ASN A 94 22.11 -26.18 -6.37
C ASN A 94 21.44 -24.79 -6.57
N PRO A 95 22.05 -23.92 -7.38
CA PRO A 95 21.59 -22.54 -7.58
C PRO A 95 20.16 -22.45 -8.14
N GLU A 96 19.79 -23.32 -9.08
CA GLU A 96 18.48 -23.28 -9.73
C GLU A 96 17.34 -23.63 -8.75
N LEU A 97 17.53 -24.67 -7.93
CA LEU A 97 16.55 -25.03 -6.91
C LEU A 97 16.42 -23.93 -5.86
N THR A 98 17.52 -23.29 -5.47
CA THR A 98 17.51 -22.16 -4.53
C THR A 98 16.71 -20.98 -5.08
N LYS A 99 16.97 -20.55 -6.33
CA LYS A 99 16.20 -19.49 -7.00
C LYS A 99 14.71 -19.83 -7.05
N LYS A 100 14.37 -21.07 -7.43
CA LYS A 100 12.97 -21.52 -7.51
C LYS A 100 12.29 -21.50 -6.13
N ARG A 101 12.96 -21.94 -5.07
CA ARG A 101 12.41 -21.96 -3.70
C ARG A 101 12.19 -20.55 -3.15
N ARG A 102 13.14 -19.64 -3.36
CA ARG A 102 13.05 -18.23 -2.92
C ARG A 102 11.94 -17.47 -3.64
N ALA A 103 11.61 -17.85 -4.88
CA ALA A 103 10.47 -17.29 -5.61
C ALA A 103 9.10 -17.87 -5.19
N ARG A 104 9.04 -18.99 -4.44
CA ARG A 104 7.76 -19.66 -4.08
C ARG A 104 6.85 -18.81 -3.20
N PRO A 105 7.31 -18.13 -2.14
CA PRO A 105 6.45 -17.30 -1.30
C PRO A 105 5.73 -16.23 -2.12
N TRP A 106 6.44 -15.58 -3.04
CA TRP A 106 5.85 -14.58 -3.94
C TRP A 106 4.80 -15.17 -4.89
N LYS A 107 5.08 -16.35 -5.47
CA LYS A 107 4.09 -17.06 -6.30
C LYS A 107 2.87 -17.51 -5.49
N PHE A 108 3.08 -18.04 -4.30
CA PHE A 108 2.02 -18.45 -3.39
C PHE A 108 1.14 -17.26 -3.02
N LEU A 109 1.73 -16.13 -2.64
CA LEU A 109 1.00 -14.90 -2.36
C LEU A 109 0.17 -14.43 -3.57
N LYS A 110 0.77 -14.45 -4.77
CA LYS A 110 0.07 -14.13 -6.03
C LYS A 110 -1.16 -15.03 -6.24
N TYR A 111 -1.02 -16.35 -6.08
CA TYR A 111 -2.15 -17.28 -6.26
C TYR A 111 -3.20 -17.18 -5.17
N THR A 112 -2.81 -17.05 -3.89
CA THR A 112 -3.75 -16.90 -2.77
C THR A 112 -4.65 -15.69 -2.99
N ILE A 113 -4.12 -14.60 -3.54
CA ILE A 113 -4.90 -13.39 -3.81
C ILE A 113 -5.85 -13.55 -5.00
N ILE A 114 -5.40 -14.23 -6.07
CA ILE A 114 -6.30 -14.60 -7.18
C ILE A 114 -7.45 -15.46 -6.66
N ILE A 115 -7.16 -16.44 -5.79
CA ILE A 115 -8.18 -17.29 -5.18
C ILE A 115 -9.15 -16.44 -4.32
N ILE A 116 -8.64 -15.54 -3.47
CA ILE A 116 -9.48 -14.62 -2.69
C ILE A 116 -10.37 -13.76 -3.60
N PHE A 117 -9.84 -13.27 -4.73
CA PHE A 117 -10.62 -12.52 -5.72
C PHE A 117 -11.71 -13.35 -6.38
N VAL A 118 -11.38 -14.56 -6.83
CA VAL A 118 -12.35 -15.48 -7.42
C VAL A 118 -13.42 -15.84 -6.39
N CYS A 119 -13.05 -16.12 -5.14
CA CYS A 119 -13.99 -16.35 -4.06
C CYS A 119 -14.88 -15.14 -3.80
N PHE A 120 -14.33 -13.92 -3.84
CA PHE A 120 -15.10 -12.69 -3.73
C PHE A 120 -16.11 -12.54 -4.89
N LEU A 121 -15.70 -12.83 -6.13
CA LEU A 121 -16.59 -12.78 -7.29
C LEU A 121 -17.69 -13.83 -7.25
N LEU A 122 -17.39 -15.05 -6.79
CA LEU A 122 -18.32 -16.18 -6.82
C LEU A 122 -19.28 -16.20 -5.64
N PHE A 123 -18.80 -15.93 -4.44
CA PHE A 123 -19.59 -16.02 -3.21
C PHE A 123 -20.09 -14.67 -2.70
N GLY A 124 -19.65 -13.58 -3.34
CA GLY A 124 -20.14 -12.24 -3.08
C GLY A 124 -20.09 -11.84 -1.60
N GLN A 125 -21.10 -11.08 -1.20
CA GLN A 125 -21.19 -10.30 0.04
C GLN A 125 -21.32 -11.13 1.33
N SER A 126 -21.52 -12.45 1.24
CA SER A 126 -21.92 -13.26 2.39
C SER A 126 -20.78 -13.56 3.39
N TYR A 127 -19.51 -13.39 3.01
CA TYR A 127 -18.38 -13.87 3.84
C TYR A 127 -17.23 -12.88 4.06
N VAL A 128 -17.16 -11.75 3.32
CA VAL A 128 -16.05 -10.78 3.48
C VAL A 128 -16.60 -9.34 3.49
N PRO A 129 -16.20 -8.47 4.43
CA PRO A 129 -16.56 -7.06 4.41
C PRO A 129 -16.26 -6.43 3.04
N GLU A 130 -17.32 -5.90 2.41
CA GLU A 130 -17.43 -5.73 0.95
C GLU A 130 -16.34 -4.85 0.34
N ALA A 131 -15.98 -3.74 1.00
CA ALA A 131 -15.00 -2.81 0.44
C ALA A 131 -13.56 -3.18 0.74
N ARG A 132 -13.26 -3.68 1.95
CA ARG A 132 -11.88 -4.09 2.31
C ARG A 132 -11.37 -5.24 1.46
N ALA A 133 -12.21 -6.25 1.20
CA ALA A 133 -11.82 -7.38 0.36
C ALA A 133 -11.49 -6.93 -1.06
N ALA A 134 -12.44 -6.23 -1.69
CA ALA A 134 -12.30 -5.70 -3.04
C ALA A 134 -11.07 -4.78 -3.15
N PHE A 135 -10.86 -3.92 -2.17
CA PHE A 135 -9.69 -3.05 -2.12
C PHE A 135 -8.37 -3.82 -2.02
N LEU A 136 -8.28 -4.83 -1.15
CA LEU A 136 -7.05 -5.64 -1.02
C LEU A 136 -6.70 -6.33 -2.35
N ILE A 137 -7.72 -6.83 -3.04
CA ILE A 137 -7.56 -7.45 -4.34
C ILE A 137 -7.08 -6.43 -5.38
N LEU A 138 -7.78 -5.29 -5.51
CA LEU A 138 -7.42 -4.24 -6.47
C LEU A 138 -6.02 -3.69 -6.21
N SER A 139 -5.65 -3.51 -4.94
CA SER A 139 -4.30 -3.08 -4.54
C SER A 139 -3.24 -4.06 -4.97
N PHE A 140 -3.51 -5.35 -4.86
CA PHE A 140 -2.56 -6.35 -5.26
C PHE A 140 -2.43 -6.49 -6.78
N LEU A 141 -3.56 -6.40 -7.50
CA LEU A 141 -3.55 -6.32 -8.96
C LEU A 141 -2.76 -5.10 -9.42
N TRP A 142 -3.00 -3.94 -8.81
CA TRP A 142 -2.25 -2.73 -9.09
C TRP A 142 -0.76 -2.89 -8.75
N PHE A 143 -0.43 -3.44 -7.58
CA PHE A 143 0.96 -3.71 -7.20
C PHE A 143 1.66 -4.63 -8.20
N SER A 144 0.99 -5.70 -8.63
CA SER A 144 1.54 -6.68 -9.59
C SER A 144 1.78 -6.05 -10.97
N ILE A 145 0.82 -5.23 -11.45
CA ILE A 145 0.96 -4.50 -12.71
C ILE A 145 2.07 -3.45 -12.56
N GLY A 146 2.06 -2.68 -11.48
CA GLY A 146 3.02 -1.62 -11.18
C GLY A 146 4.46 -2.14 -11.05
N GLU A 147 4.65 -3.28 -10.38
CA GLU A 147 5.92 -4.01 -10.31
C GLU A 147 6.38 -4.42 -11.71
N THR A 148 5.50 -5.06 -12.50
CA THR A 148 5.82 -5.52 -13.86
C THR A 148 6.21 -4.35 -14.76
N LEU A 149 5.47 -3.24 -14.70
CA LEU A 149 5.78 -2.03 -15.46
C LEU A 149 7.10 -1.40 -14.99
N SER A 150 7.32 -1.28 -13.69
CA SER A 150 8.54 -0.65 -13.14
C SER A 150 9.81 -1.48 -13.37
N ASN A 151 9.67 -2.78 -13.58
CA ASN A 151 10.78 -3.67 -13.94
C ASN A 151 11.15 -3.64 -15.43
N SER A 152 10.43 -2.89 -16.27
CA SER A 152 10.81 -2.70 -17.67
C SER A 152 12.11 -1.89 -17.78
N PRO A 153 13.13 -2.36 -18.53
CA PRO A 153 14.41 -1.65 -18.68
C PRO A 153 14.26 -0.20 -19.15
N ARG A 154 13.27 0.05 -20.02
CA ARG A 154 12.98 1.38 -20.55
C ARG A 154 12.46 2.32 -19.46
N ILE A 155 11.57 1.84 -18.59
CA ILE A 155 11.00 2.64 -17.50
C ILE A 155 12.06 2.93 -16.43
N GLN A 156 12.97 1.99 -16.18
CA GLN A 156 14.08 2.19 -15.23
C GLN A 156 15.08 3.26 -15.71
N GLN A 157 15.29 3.38 -17.02
CA GLN A 157 16.14 4.44 -17.59
C GLN A 157 15.49 5.82 -17.53
N GLU A 158 14.17 5.89 -17.69
CA GLU A 158 13.44 7.16 -17.80
C GLU A 158 12.95 7.72 -16.46
N ARG A 159 12.81 6.90 -15.40
CA ARG A 159 12.18 7.31 -14.13
C ARG A 159 13.04 7.05 -12.91
N SER A 160 13.08 8.04 -12.01
CA SER A 160 13.70 7.88 -10.70
C SER A 160 13.00 6.82 -9.86
N ILE A 161 13.74 6.16 -8.98
CA ILE A 161 13.18 5.15 -8.07
C ILE A 161 12.06 5.71 -7.21
N THR A 162 12.19 6.97 -6.76
CA THR A 162 11.16 7.67 -6.00
C THR A 162 9.84 7.76 -6.78
N MET A 163 9.92 8.13 -8.06
CA MET A 163 8.72 8.24 -8.91
C MET A 163 8.06 6.87 -9.15
N GLN A 164 8.86 5.82 -9.33
CA GLN A 164 8.34 4.45 -9.47
C GLN A 164 7.61 4.00 -8.20
N LEU A 165 8.20 4.25 -7.02
CA LEU A 165 7.57 3.95 -5.74
C LEU A 165 6.27 4.73 -5.55
N VAL A 166 6.24 6.03 -5.90
CA VAL A 166 5.01 6.83 -5.82
C VAL A 166 3.92 6.24 -6.71
N ILE A 167 4.22 5.87 -7.95
CA ILE A 167 3.23 5.29 -8.88
C ILE A 167 2.66 3.96 -8.36
N ILE A 168 3.50 3.12 -7.75
CA ILE A 168 3.07 1.82 -7.22
C ILE A 168 2.25 2.01 -5.95
N TYR A 169 2.76 2.77 -4.97
CA TYR A 169 2.19 2.78 -3.62
C TYR A 169 1.11 3.85 -3.42
N LEU A 170 1.12 4.96 -4.14
CA LEU A 170 0.13 6.04 -3.94
C LEU A 170 -1.31 5.55 -4.15
N PRO A 171 -1.65 4.82 -5.23
CA PRO A 171 -3.02 4.32 -5.43
C PRO A 171 -3.45 3.31 -4.36
N ILE A 172 -2.51 2.50 -3.86
CA ILE A 172 -2.75 1.54 -2.78
C ILE A 172 -3.09 2.29 -1.49
N ILE A 173 -2.32 3.31 -1.12
CA ILE A 173 -2.58 4.08 0.11
C ILE A 173 -3.93 4.81 0.02
N ILE A 174 -4.23 5.45 -1.12
CA ILE A 174 -5.51 6.14 -1.34
C ILE A 174 -6.67 5.16 -1.28
N GLY A 175 -6.58 4.01 -1.96
CA GLY A 175 -7.63 3.01 -1.91
C GLY A 175 -7.82 2.43 -0.51
N TYR A 176 -6.76 2.32 0.29
CA TYR A 176 -6.86 1.83 1.67
C TYR A 176 -7.66 2.80 2.52
N ALA A 177 -7.37 4.10 2.38
CA ALA A 177 -8.13 5.15 3.04
C ALA A 177 -9.62 5.13 2.61
N LEU A 178 -9.91 4.93 1.32
CA LEU A 178 -11.29 4.75 0.82
C LEU A 178 -11.96 3.54 1.48
N ALA A 179 -11.30 2.39 1.50
CA ALA A 179 -11.86 1.16 2.04
C ALA A 179 -12.15 1.24 3.55
N ILE A 180 -11.25 1.86 4.34
CA ILE A 180 -11.54 2.10 5.75
C ILE A 180 -12.70 3.08 5.91
N GLY A 181 -12.73 4.18 5.15
CA GLY A 181 -13.80 5.16 5.22
C GLY A 181 -15.18 4.52 5.03
N TYR A 182 -15.31 3.71 3.98
CA TYR A 182 -16.53 2.95 3.69
C TYR A 182 -16.91 1.98 4.82
N ASP A 183 -15.98 1.14 5.27
CA ASP A 183 -16.25 0.14 6.30
C ASP A 183 -16.61 0.77 7.65
N THR A 184 -15.97 1.89 8.01
CA THR A 184 -16.28 2.61 9.25
C THR A 184 -17.73 3.07 9.25
N ALA A 185 -18.21 3.68 8.15
CA ALA A 185 -19.59 4.11 8.04
C ALA A 185 -20.58 2.95 8.15
N ILE A 186 -20.35 1.85 7.42
CA ILE A 186 -21.22 0.66 7.51
C ILE A 186 -21.25 0.09 8.93
N SER A 187 -20.10 0.03 9.60
CA SER A 187 -20.02 -0.50 10.96
C SER A 187 -20.84 0.34 11.95
N GLN A 188 -20.86 1.67 11.79
CA GLN A 188 -21.65 2.56 12.64
C GLN A 188 -23.15 2.46 12.37
N VAL A 189 -23.56 2.21 11.12
CA VAL A 189 -24.97 1.97 10.78
C VAL A 189 -25.46 0.66 11.40
N LYS A 190 -24.66 -0.41 11.32
CA LYS A 190 -25.00 -1.74 11.87
C LYS A 190 -25.17 -1.75 13.40
N ILE A 191 -24.50 -0.87 14.13
CA ILE A 191 -24.61 -0.80 15.61
C ILE A 191 -25.95 -0.15 16.04
N ARG A 192 -26.61 0.60 15.16
CA ARG A 192 -27.85 1.33 15.48
C ARG A 192 -29.14 0.55 15.21
N PHE A 193 -29.07 -0.63 14.59
CA PHE A 193 -30.19 -1.52 14.29
C PHE A 193 -29.97 -2.87 14.97
#